data_AF-A0A2G2MPK6-F1
#
_entry.id   AF-A0A2G2MPK6-F1
#
_cell.length_a   1.000
_cell.length_b   1.000
_cell.length_c   1.000
_cell.angle_alpha   90.00
_cell.angle_beta   90.00
_cell.angle_gamma   90.00
#
_symmetry.space_group_name_H-M   'P 1'
#
loop_
_entity.id
_entity.type
_entity.pdbx_description
1 polymer ?
#
loop_
_entity_poly.entity_id
_entity_poly.type
_entity_poly.pdbx_seq_one_letter_code
_entity_poly.pdbx_strand_id
1 'polypeptide(L)' 'MCLPITSKVKGYPFEVALPKSLEVEGVILSEQIKTLDFVAREIVFICEAPHEVLVNVQKNVVALVGEVDCLI' A
#
# COMPACT_ATOMS: atom_id res chain seq x y z
N MET A 1 -6.60 2.35 -8.01
CA MET A 1 -5.40 2.88 -7.30
C MET A 1 -4.68 1.71 -6.68
N CYS A 2 -3.35 1.65 -6.76
CA CYS A 2 -2.52 0.61 -6.14
C CYS A 2 -1.26 1.23 -5.54
N LEU A 3 -0.65 0.51 -4.59
CA LEU A 3 0.61 0.91 -3.96
C LEU A 3 1.67 -0.17 -4.21
N PRO A 4 2.89 0.19 -4.66
CA PRO A 4 3.96 -0.76 -4.90
C PRO A 4 4.46 -1.44 -3.63
N ILE A 5 4.92 -2.68 -3.80
CA ILE A 5 5.66 -3.45 -2.78
C ILE A 5 7.10 -3.61 -3.26
N THR A 6 8.07 -3.51 -2.35
CA THR A 6 9.48 -3.76 -2.64
C THR A 6 10.15 -4.53 -1.50
N SER A 7 11.07 -5.42 -1.85
CA SER A 7 11.95 -6.09 -0.88
C SER A 7 13.08 -5.18 -0.38
N LYS A 8 13.32 -4.05 -1.05
CA LYS A 8 14.36 -3.07 -0.69
C LYS A 8 13.82 -2.10 0.36
N VAL A 9 13.97 -2.48 1.63
CA VAL A 9 13.61 -1.65 2.78
C VAL A 9 14.62 -0.51 2.93
N LYS A 10 14.12 0.73 3.02
CA LYS A 10 14.97 1.92 3.22
C LYS A 10 14.72 2.61 4.56
N GLY A 11 13.65 2.25 5.26
CA GLY A 11 13.26 2.87 6.53
C GLY A 11 12.63 4.25 6.36
N TYR A 12 12.00 4.51 5.22
CA TYR A 12 11.28 5.77 5.02
C TYR A 12 10.01 5.85 5.87
N PRO A 13 9.57 7.06 6.26
CA PRO A 13 8.47 7.23 7.22
C PRO A 13 7.15 6.58 6.80
N PHE A 14 6.92 6.42 5.50
CA PHE A 14 5.68 5.88 4.94
C PHE A 14 5.81 4.42 4.45
N GLU A 15 6.92 3.74 4.75
CA GLU A 15 7.04 2.30 4.51
C GLU A 15 6.19 1.51 5.52
N VAL A 16 5.35 0.61 5.03
CA VAL A 16 4.58 -0.31 5.88
C VAL A 16 5.10 -1.72 5.67
N ALA A 17 5.69 -2.30 6.71
CA ALA A 17 6.23 -3.66 6.66
C ALA A 17 5.14 -4.72 6.51
N LEU A 18 5.37 -5.68 5.63
CA LEU A 18 4.55 -6.87 5.51
C LEU A 18 4.98 -7.92 6.55
N PRO A 19 4.04 -8.61 7.20
CA PRO A 19 4.37 -9.72 8.08
C PRO A 19 4.96 -10.89 7.29
N LYS A 20 5.93 -11.58 7.90
CA LYS A 20 6.66 -12.70 7.27
C LYS A 20 5.80 -13.94 6.96
N SER A 21 4.55 -13.96 7.41
CA SER A 21 3.62 -15.07 7.18
C SER A 21 2.88 -14.98 5.83
N LEU A 22 3.09 -13.91 5.06
CA LEU A 22 2.47 -13.73 3.75
C LEU A 22 3.34 -14.32 2.63
N GLU A 23 2.71 -14.62 1.49
CA GLU A 23 3.40 -15.04 0.27
C GLU A 23 4.26 -13.95 -0.35
N VAL A 24 4.06 -12.68 0.04
CA VAL A 24 4.79 -11.51 -0.44
C VAL A 24 5.58 -10.88 0.70
N GLU A 25 6.85 -10.59 0.46
CA GLU A 25 7.77 -10.01 1.43
C GLU A 25 8.10 -8.54 1.12
N GLY A 26 8.56 -7.83 2.15
CA GLY A 26 9.10 -6.48 2.04
C GLY A 26 8.22 -5.40 2.66
N VAL A 27 8.18 -4.24 2.03
CA VAL A 27 7.43 -3.06 2.48
C VAL A 27 6.51 -2.53 1.38
N ILE A 28 5.33 -2.06 1.77
CA ILE A 28 4.44 -1.25 0.94
C ILE A 28 4.95 0.19 0.97
N LEU A 29 5.04 0.83 -0.19
CA LEU A 29 5.48 2.22 -0.34
C LEU A 29 4.26 3.15 -0.41
N SER A 30 3.76 3.63 0.73
CA SER A 30 2.48 4.35 0.78
C SER A 30 2.46 5.68 0.02
N GLU A 31 3.63 6.30 -0.16
CA GLU A 31 3.83 7.55 -0.92
C GLU A 31 3.87 7.35 -2.44
N GLN A 32 4.01 6.11 -2.91
CA GLN A 32 4.14 5.80 -4.34
C GLN A 32 2.82 5.38 -4.96
N ILE A 33 1.73 6.11 -4.68
CA ILE A 33 0.40 5.83 -5.20
C ILE A 33 0.41 5.82 -6.74
N LYS A 34 -0.09 4.74 -7.35
CA LYS A 34 -0.18 4.58 -8.81
C LYS A 34 -1.62 4.32 -9.27
N THR A 35 -1.91 4.77 -10.48
CA THR A 35 -3.08 4.36 -11.26
C THR A 35 -2.60 3.45 -12.39
N LEU A 36 -3.15 2.25 -12.44
CA LEU A 36 -2.81 1.24 -13.44
C LEU A 36 -4.10 0.65 -14.00
N ASP A 37 -4.06 0.29 -15.28
CA ASP A 37 -5.05 -0.60 -15.88
C ASP A 37 -4.73 -2.03 -15.43
N PHE A 38 -5.64 -2.63 -14.66
CA PHE A 38 -5.51 -3.98 -14.13
C PHE A 38 -5.92 -5.07 -15.13
N VAL A 39 -6.78 -4.74 -16.10
CA VAL A 39 -7.23 -5.68 -17.14
C VAL A 39 -6.12 -5.86 -18.16
N ALA A 40 -5.57 -4.76 -18.68
CA ALA A 40 -4.47 -4.81 -19.65
C ALA A 40 -3.18 -5.41 -19.07
N ARG A 41 -3.06 -5.50 -17.74
CA ARG A 41 -1.91 -6.09 -17.03
C ARG A 41 -2.15 -7.51 -16.52
N GLU A 42 -3.34 -8.06 -16.77
CA GLU A 42 -3.70 -9.44 -16.38
C GLU A 42 -3.36 -9.73 -14.90
N ILE A 43 -3.67 -8.80 -14.00
CA ILE A 43 -3.30 -8.94 -12.59
C ILE A 43 -4.05 -10.12 -11.96
N VAL A 44 -3.31 -10.94 -11.23
CA VAL A 44 -3.83 -12.07 -10.46
C VAL A 44 -3.76 -11.79 -8.96
N PHE A 45 -4.72 -12.35 -8.21
CA PHE A 45 -4.70 -12.31 -6.76
C PHE A 45 -3.60 -13.24 -6.22
N ILE A 46 -2.87 -12.78 -5.19
CA ILE A 46 -1.82 -13.56 -4.52
C ILE A 46 -2.29 -13.91 -3.10
N CYS A 47 -2.38 -12.91 -2.23
CA CYS A 47 -2.81 -13.11 -0.85
C CYS A 47 -3.56 -11.88 -0.31
N GLU A 48 -4.27 -12.07 0.79
CA GLU A 48 -4.89 -10.98 1.55
C GLU A 48 -3.92 -10.40 2.58
N ALA A 49 -3.86 -9.07 2.67
CA ALA A 49 -3.07 -8.40 3.70
C ALA A 49 -3.86 -8.37 5.03
N PRO A 50 -3.21 -8.57 6.19
CA PRO A 50 -3.86 -8.45 7.48
C PRO A 50 -4.46 -7.06 7.70
N HIS A 51 -5.54 -7.00 8.47
CA HIS A 51 -6.28 -5.75 8.72
C HIS A 51 -5.38 -4.61 9.23
N GLU A 52 -4.43 -4.91 10.13
CA GLU A 52 -3.49 -3.92 10.68
C GLU A 52 -2.60 -3.29 9.60
N VAL A 53 -2.15 -4.08 8.62
CA VAL A 53 -1.35 -3.58 7.48
C VAL A 53 -2.19 -2.59 6.67
N LEU A 54 -3.44 -2.94 6.38
CA LEU A 54 -4.34 -2.05 5.64
C LEU A 54 -4.61 -0.74 6.39
N VAL A 55 -4.84 -0.80 7.71
CA VAL A 55 -5.05 0.39 8.55
C VAL A 55 -3.83 1.32 8.52
N ASN A 56 -2.62 0.77 8.61
CA ASN A 56 -1.39 1.57 8.57
C ASN A 56 -1.18 2.23 7.20
N VAL A 57 -1.46 1.51 6.11
CA VAL A 57 -1.42 2.07 4.75
C VAL A 57 -2.45 3.19 4.60
N GLN A 58 -3.69 2.99 5.04
CA GLN A 58 -4.75 4.00 4.97
C GLN A 58 -4.37 5.28 5.73
N LYS A 59 -3.82 5.16 6.94
CA LYS A 59 -3.32 6.31 7.72
C LYS A 59 -2.26 7.10 6.95
N ASN A 60 -1.30 6.40 6.34
CA ASN A 60 -0.27 7.05 5.53
C ASN A 60 -0.90 7.77 4.33
N VAL A 61 -1.85 7.13 3.63
CA VAL A 61 -2.51 7.74 2.46
C VAL A 61 -3.30 8.98 2.85
N VAL A 62 -4.05 8.97 3.96
CA VAL A 62 -4.74 10.16 4.49
C VAL A 62 -3.76 11.28 4.78
N ALA A 63 -2.63 10.97 5.43
CA ALA A 63 -1.60 11.97 5.72
C ALA A 63 -0.93 12.55 4.44
N LEU A 64 -0.81 11.75 3.38
CA LEU A 64 -0.14 12.12 2.13
C LEU A 64 -1.05 12.89 1.15
N VAL A 65 -2.33 12.54 1.11
CA VAL A 65 -3.32 13.14 0.20
C VAL A 65 -4.04 14.32 0.85
N GLY A 66 -3.98 14.41 2.18
CA GLY A 66 -4.76 15.36 2.97
C GLY A 66 -6.13 14.82 3.33
N GLU A 67 -6.75 15.40 4.36
CA GLU A 67 -8.16 15.14 4.64
C GLU A 67 -9.00 15.63 3.44
N VAL A 68 -9.87 14.76 2.94
CA VAL A 68 -10.99 15.24 2.13
C VAL A 68 -11.94 15.87 3.15
N ASP A 69 -11.74 17.16 3.42
CA ASP A 69 -12.81 18.01 3.94
C ASP A 69 -13.92 18.03 2.89
N CYS A 70 -14.67 16.93 2.80
CA CYS A 70 -15.98 16.93 2.20
C CYS A 70 -16.79 17.89 3.05
N LEU A 71 -16.87 19.15 2.60
CA LEU A 71 -17.99 20.03 2.84
C LEU A 71 -19.28 19.23 2.60
N ILE A 72 -19.80 18.68 3.69
CA ILE A 72 -21.23 18.39 3.87
C ILE A 72 -21.89 19.66 4.37
#